data_AF-F4A2B4-F1
#
_entry.id   AF-F4A2B4-F1
#
_cell.length_a   1.000
_cell.length_b   1.000
_cell.length_c   1.000
_cell.angle_alpha   90.00
_cell.angle_beta   90.00
_cell.angle_gamma   90.00
#
_symmetry.space_group_name_H-M   'P 1'
#
loop_
_entity.id
_entity.type
_entity.pdbx_description
1 polymer ?
#
loop_
_entity_poly.entity_id
_entity_poly.type
_entity_poly.pdbx_seq_one_letter_code
_entity_poly.pdbx_strand_id
1 'polypeptide(L)'
;MWEDILIAILGIVVVFAILILLQYIIEAIHAFAGKDDKKQQKETIVVASVQHDAEGVMQEDTVQKVKVEDDEEELVAVIAAAVAASLNVSAYDLNIKSIRRVPPYTPVWNKMGRQQQLMNRL
;
A
#
# COMPACT_ATOMS: atom_id res chain seq x y z
N MET A 1 23.29 38.63 -26.10
CA MET A 1 22.54 37.52 -26.76
C MET A 1 23.22 36.18 -26.54
N TRP A 2 24.50 36.01 -26.89
CA TRP A 2 25.21 34.75 -26.59
C TRP A 2 25.59 34.62 -25.11
N GLU A 3 25.84 35.73 -24.40
CA GLU A 3 26.08 35.67 -22.95
C GLU A 3 24.81 35.23 -22.18
N ASP A 4 23.64 35.71 -22.61
CA ASP A 4 22.35 35.40 -21.96
C ASP A 4 22.00 33.91 -22.10
N ILE A 5 22.34 33.29 -23.24
CA ILE A 5 22.14 31.85 -23.47
C ILE A 5 23.02 31.00 -22.55
N LEU A 6 24.26 31.45 -22.27
CA LEU A 6 25.18 30.77 -21.36
C LEU A 6 24.66 30.81 -19.93
N ILE A 7 24.13 31.95 -19.49
CA ILE A 7 23.50 32.09 -18.16
C ILE A 7 22.29 31.17 -18.02
N ALA A 8 21.46 31.06 -19.07
CA ALA A 8 20.27 30.20 -19.05
C ALA A 8 20.64 28.71 -18.97
N ILE A 9 21.64 28.28 -19.75
CA ILE A 9 22.15 26.91 -19.70
C ILE A 9 22.77 26.62 -18.34
N LEU A 10 23.54 27.56 -17.77
CA LEU A 10 24.15 27.42 -16.45
C LEU A 10 23.07 27.28 -15.35
N GLY A 11 21.95 28.01 -15.48
CA GLY A 11 20.77 27.88 -14.63
C GLY A 11 20.14 26.48 -14.68
N ILE A 12 19.96 25.93 -15.88
CA ILE A 12 19.41 24.57 -16.05
C ILE A 12 20.37 23.52 -15.47
N VAL A 13 21.67 23.65 -15.73
CA VAL A 13 22.70 22.74 -15.24
C VAL A 13 22.78 22.78 -13.71
N VAL A 14 22.72 23.95 -13.08
CA VAL A 14 22.79 24.05 -11.61
C VAL A 14 21.56 23.44 -10.95
N VAL A 15 20.37 23.63 -11.51
CA VAL A 15 19.14 22.97 -11.01
C VAL A 15 19.29 21.45 -11.11
N PHE A 16 19.79 20.94 -12.24
CA PHE A 16 20.03 19.51 -12.42
C PHE A 16 21.07 18.97 -11.44
N ALA A 17 22.15 19.71 -11.19
CA ALA A 17 23.18 19.35 -10.22
C ALA A 17 22.61 19.29 -8.78
N ILE A 18 21.74 20.24 -8.41
CA ILE A 18 21.08 20.23 -7.10
C ILE A 18 20.17 19.01 -6.95
N LEU A 19 19.40 18.64 -7.98
CA LEU A 19 18.54 17.45 -7.93
C LEU A 19 19.35 16.16 -7.77
N ILE A 20 20.46 16.02 -8.50
CA ILE A 20 21.37 14.87 -8.35
C ILE A 20 21.96 14.84 -6.93
N LEU A 21 22.39 15.99 -6.41
CA LEU A 21 22.95 16.09 -5.07
C LEU A 21 21.95 15.66 -4.00
N LEU A 22 20.69 16.11 -4.10
CA LEU A 22 19.62 15.72 -3.18
C LEU A 22 19.35 14.22 -3.24
N GLN A 23 19.28 13.63 -4.44
CA GLN A 23 19.13 12.18 -4.62
C GLN A 23 20.26 11.42 -3.91
N TYR A 24 21.50 11.86 -4.08
CA TYR A 24 22.67 11.22 -3.49
C TYR A 24 22.67 11.29 -1.95
N ILE A 25 22.23 12.42 -1.37
CA ILE A 25 22.12 12.57 0.09
C ILE A 25 21.07 11.60 0.65
N ILE A 26 19.92 11.45 -0.02
CA ILE A 26 18.86 10.52 0.42
C ILE A 26 19.36 9.08 0.37
N GLU A 27 20.07 8.69 -0.69
CA GLU A 27 20.64 7.35 -0.83
C GLU A 27 21.75 7.10 0.20
N ALA A 28 22.59 8.09 0.50
CA ALA A 28 23.62 8.00 1.53
C ALA A 28 23.01 7.81 2.92
N ILE A 29 21.95 8.55 3.27
CA ILE A 29 21.25 8.39 4.55
C ILE A 29 20.56 7.02 4.61
N HIS A 30 19.89 6.58 3.55
CA HIS A 30 19.27 5.25 3.52
C HIS A 30 20.32 4.13 3.64
N ALA A 31 21.46 4.26 2.96
CA ALA A 31 22.56 3.31 3.02
C ALA A 31 23.27 3.28 4.39
N PHE A 32 23.36 4.43 5.07
CA PHE A 32 23.91 4.49 6.43
C PHE A 32 22.88 4.06 7.49
N ALA A 33 21.59 4.30 7.29
CA ALA A 33 20.51 3.92 8.20
C ALA A 33 20.12 2.43 8.09
N GLY A 34 20.43 1.76 6.97
CA GLY A 34 20.11 0.36 6.73
C GLY A 34 21.14 -0.65 7.25
N LYS A 35 21.93 -0.30 8.27
CA LYS A 35 23.02 -1.15 8.76
C LYS A 35 22.68 -1.92 10.02
N ASP A 36 21.47 -2.47 10.06
CA ASP A 36 21.08 -3.67 10.80
C ASP A 36 20.04 -4.40 9.95
N ASP A 37 20.51 -5.27 9.05
CA ASP A 37 19.96 -6.62 8.86
C ASP A 37 20.60 -7.30 7.64
N LYS A 38 21.26 -8.43 7.94
CA LYS A 38 21.71 -9.37 6.92
C LYS A 38 20.51 -10.15 6.39
N LYS A 39 20.51 -10.24 5.06
CA LYS A 39 20.07 -11.34 4.19
C LYS A 39 18.64 -11.29 3.63
N GLN A 40 18.66 -11.30 2.28
CA GLN A 40 17.67 -11.85 1.35
C GLN A 40 16.44 -10.96 1.16
N GLN A 41 15.91 -10.69 -0.03
CA GLN A 41 16.20 -11.07 -1.40
C GLN A 41 15.18 -10.26 -2.23
N LYS A 42 15.64 -9.53 -3.26
CA LYS A 42 14.89 -9.18 -4.48
C LYS A 42 13.42 -8.70 -4.35
N GLU A 43 13.19 -7.40 -4.53
CA GLU A 43 12.02 -6.80 -5.24
C GLU A 43 12.26 -5.28 -5.34
N THR A 44 12.61 -4.72 -6.51
CA THR A 44 11.66 -4.18 -7.50
C THR A 44 10.45 -3.47 -6.89
N ILE A 45 10.63 -2.17 -6.64
CA ILE A 45 9.68 -1.08 -6.89
C ILE A 45 8.22 -1.36 -6.48
N VAL A 46 7.84 -0.91 -5.28
CA VAL A 46 6.53 -0.28 -5.04
C VAL A 46 6.72 0.93 -4.15
N VAL A 47 6.47 2.10 -4.75
CA VAL A 47 6.46 3.41 -4.12
C VAL A 47 5.23 3.50 -3.21
N ALA A 48 5.47 3.62 -1.92
CA ALA A 48 4.52 4.15 -0.94
C ALA A 48 4.31 5.65 -1.21
N SER A 49 3.14 6.24 -1.01
CA SER A 49 2.64 6.79 0.28
C SER A 49 1.66 7.93 -0.10
N VAL A 50 0.67 8.39 0.68
CA VAL A 50 0.70 9.18 1.94
C VAL A 50 -0.80 9.45 2.25
N GLN A 51 -1.45 8.96 3.30
CA GLN A 51 -1.55 9.52 4.68
C GLN A 51 -1.80 11.04 4.77
N HIS A 52 -3.04 11.44 5.08
CA HIS A 52 -3.29 12.73 5.72
C HIS A 52 -4.31 12.51 6.84
N ASP A 53 -3.83 12.67 8.07
CA ASP A 53 -4.62 12.79 9.29
C ASP A 53 -5.25 14.20 9.37
N ALA A 54 -6.50 14.30 9.84
CA ALA A 54 -7.01 15.27 10.81
C ALA A 54 -8.55 15.36 10.77
N GLU A 55 -9.16 14.67 11.74
CA GLU A 55 -10.14 15.23 12.68
C GLU A 55 -11.52 15.71 12.18
N GLY A 56 -12.56 14.96 12.57
CA GLY A 56 -13.92 15.48 12.63
C GLY A 56 -15.05 14.44 12.63
N VAL A 57 -15.52 14.10 13.83
CA VAL A 57 -16.89 13.64 14.17
C VAL A 57 -17.17 12.12 14.04
N MET A 58 -17.13 11.45 15.21
CA MET A 58 -18.21 10.66 15.87
C MET A 58 -19.19 9.90 14.95
N GLN A 59 -19.66 8.68 15.19
CA GLN A 59 -19.54 7.57 16.15
C GLN A 59 -20.48 6.49 15.57
N GLU A 60 -20.28 5.22 15.94
CA GLU A 60 -21.23 4.10 15.78
C GLU A 60 -21.73 3.78 14.37
N ASP A 61 -21.07 2.81 13.72
CA ASP A 61 -21.78 1.56 13.50
C ASP A 61 -20.82 0.38 13.44
N THR A 62 -21.27 -0.71 14.03
CA THR A 62 -20.46 -1.85 14.45
C THR A 62 -20.09 -2.71 13.25
N VAL A 63 -19.05 -2.33 12.51
CA VAL A 63 -18.23 -3.31 11.81
C VAL A 63 -16.94 -3.33 12.56
N GLN A 64 -16.80 -4.34 13.42
CA GLN A 64 -15.52 -4.74 13.97
C GLN A 64 -14.50 -4.64 12.84
N LYS A 65 -13.66 -3.61 12.90
CA LYS A 65 -12.33 -3.66 12.33
C LYS A 65 -11.69 -4.79 13.13
N VAL A 66 -11.95 -6.03 12.70
CA VAL A 66 -11.14 -7.17 13.09
C VAL A 66 -9.77 -6.72 12.65
N LYS A 67 -9.03 -6.23 13.64
CA LYS A 67 -7.60 -6.19 13.61
C LYS A 67 -7.26 -7.66 13.45
N VAL A 68 -7.19 -8.10 12.18
CA VAL A 68 -6.69 -9.43 11.84
C VAL A 68 -5.21 -9.32 12.14
N GLU A 69 -4.88 -9.39 13.42
CA GLU A 69 -3.58 -9.84 13.85
C GLU A 69 -3.54 -11.31 13.41
N ASP A 70 -3.02 -11.50 12.20
CA ASP A 70 -2.11 -12.55 11.76
C ASP A 70 -2.32 -14.01 12.20
N ASP A 71 -3.53 -14.39 12.63
CA ASP A 71 -3.86 -15.79 12.89
C ASP A 71 -4.17 -16.48 11.55
N GLU A 72 -3.09 -16.85 10.85
CA GLU A 72 -3.15 -17.58 9.58
C GLU A 72 -3.94 -18.89 9.71
N GLU A 73 -3.87 -19.55 10.87
CA GLU A 73 -4.60 -20.79 11.16
C GLU A 73 -6.12 -20.58 11.18
N GLU A 74 -6.60 -19.50 11.79
CA GLU A 74 -8.03 -19.17 11.81
C GLU A 74 -8.54 -18.84 10.41
N LEU A 75 -7.75 -18.08 9.64
CA LEU A 75 -8.08 -17.77 8.25
C LEU A 75 -8.17 -19.04 7.39
N VAL A 76 -7.21 -19.95 7.52
CA VAL A 76 -7.24 -21.23 6.80
C VAL A 76 -8.46 -22.05 7.21
N ALA A 77 -8.79 -22.14 8.50
CA ALA A 77 -9.93 -22.92 8.98
C ALA A 77 -11.27 -22.41 8.45
N VAL A 78 -11.52 -21.10 8.51
CA VAL A 78 -12.76 -20.49 8.02
C VAL A 78 -12.88 -20.62 6.50
N ILE A 79 -11.80 -20.37 5.76
CA ILE A 79 -11.77 -20.53 4.30
C ILE A 79 -11.98 -22.00 3.91
N ALA A 80 -11.28 -22.93 4.55
CA ALA A 80 -11.42 -24.36 4.29
C ALA A 80 -12.85 -24.84 4.56
N ALA A 81 -13.47 -24.42 5.68
CA ALA A 81 -14.86 -24.74 5.99
C ALA A 81 -15.83 -24.20 4.93
N ALA A 82 -15.66 -22.94 4.51
CA ALA A 82 -16.50 -22.33 3.49
C ALA A 82 -16.38 -23.04 2.13
N VAL A 83 -15.15 -23.39 1.72
CA VAL A 83 -14.89 -24.10 0.46
C VAL A 83 -15.39 -25.54 0.51
N ALA A 84 -15.15 -26.26 1.62
CA ALA A 84 -15.67 -27.60 1.86
C ALA A 84 -17.19 -27.64 1.75
N ALA A 85 -17.89 -26.68 2.39
CA ALA A 85 -19.32 -26.54 2.30
C ALA A 85 -19.80 -26.19 0.87
N SER A 86 -19.08 -25.29 0.17
CA SER A 86 -19.46 -24.85 -1.18
C SER A 86 -19.30 -25.95 -2.24
N LEU A 87 -18.28 -26.80 -2.10
CA LEU A 87 -17.98 -27.89 -3.02
C LEU A 87 -18.56 -29.24 -2.55
N ASN A 88 -19.21 -29.27 -1.39
CA ASN A 88 -19.74 -30.47 -0.74
C ASN A 88 -18.67 -31.58 -0.60
N VAL A 89 -17.44 -31.18 -0.29
CA VAL A 89 -16.28 -32.06 -0.06
C VAL A 89 -15.85 -31.99 1.40
N SER A 90 -15.13 -33.00 1.88
CA SER A 90 -14.60 -33.02 3.24
C SER A 90 -13.42 -32.06 3.38
N ALA A 91 -13.26 -31.44 4.56
CA ALA A 91 -12.14 -30.54 4.84
C ALA A 91 -10.77 -31.26 4.78
N TYR A 92 -10.74 -32.58 5.02
CA TYR A 92 -9.51 -33.38 4.93
C TYR A 92 -9.02 -33.58 3.49
N ASP A 93 -9.89 -33.42 2.49
CA ASP A 93 -9.54 -33.54 1.07
C ASP A 93 -9.03 -32.21 0.47
N LEU A 94 -8.98 -31.14 1.28
CA LEU A 94 -8.57 -29.80 0.86
C LEU A 94 -7.14 -29.49 1.31
N ASN A 95 -6.31 -28.98 0.39
CA ASN A 95 -4.95 -28.52 0.68
C ASN A 95 -4.79 -27.07 0.20
N ILE A 96 -4.72 -26.13 1.17
CA ILE A 96 -4.54 -24.71 0.91
C ILE A 96 -3.05 -24.39 0.92
N LYS A 97 -2.49 -23.99 -0.24
CA LYS A 97 -1.05 -23.71 -0.39
C LYS A 97 -0.65 -22.26 -0.14
N SER A 98 -1.52 -21.31 -0.47
CA SER A 98 -1.21 -19.88 -0.38
C SER A 98 -2.51 -19.07 -0.29
N ILE A 99 -2.51 -18.08 0.59
CA ILE A 99 -3.58 -17.10 0.74
C ILE A 99 -2.99 -15.73 0.43
N ARG A 100 -3.49 -15.07 -0.61
CA ARG A 100 -3.11 -13.69 -0.95
C ARG A 100 -4.35 -12.82 -0.95
N ARG A 101 -4.35 -11.77 -0.11
CA ARG A 101 -5.40 -10.75 -0.12
C ARG A 101 -5.25 -9.89 -1.37
N VAL A 102 -6.26 -9.88 -2.22
CA VAL A 102 -6.31 -9.01 -3.40
C VAL A 102 -6.85 -7.66 -2.95
N PRO A 103 -6.19 -6.54 -3.29
CA PRO A 103 -6.76 -5.22 -3.00
C PRO A 103 -8.10 -5.07 -3.72
N PRO A 104 -9.09 -4.41 -3.11
CA PRO A 104 -10.39 -4.24 -3.74
C PRO A 104 -10.22 -3.45 -5.06
N TYR A 105 -10.57 -4.09 -6.18
CA TYR A 105 -10.50 -3.50 -7.54
C TYR A 105 -11.50 -2.36 -7.75
N THR A 106 -12.33 -2.04 -6.76
CA THR A 106 -13.31 -0.97 -6.87
C THR A 106 -12.62 0.40 -6.76
N PRO A 107 -12.67 1.25 -7.81
CA PRO A 107 -12.10 2.58 -7.73
C PRO A 107 -12.80 3.40 -6.64
N VAL A 108 -12.08 4.37 -6.08
CA VAL A 108 -12.56 5.17 -4.93
C VAL A 108 -13.93 5.81 -5.22
N TRP A 109 -14.18 6.26 -6.45
CA TRP A 109 -15.48 6.82 -6.84
C TRP A 109 -16.65 5.83 -6.71
N ASN A 110 -16.43 4.55 -7.03
CA ASN A 110 -17.44 3.50 -6.93
C ASN A 110 -17.80 3.18 -5.47
N LYS A 111 -16.84 3.39 -4.56
CA LYS A 111 -17.06 3.26 -3.13
C LYS A 111 -17.82 4.48 -2.60
N MET A 112 -17.34 5.68 -2.92
CA MET A 112 -17.94 6.94 -2.48
C MET A 112 -19.36 7.15 -3.02
N GLY A 113 -19.63 6.78 -4.28
CA GLY A 113 -20.97 6.88 -4.85
C GLY A 113 -22.01 6.02 -4.11
N ARG A 114 -21.64 4.80 -3.71
CA ARG A 114 -22.51 3.93 -2.89
C ARG A 114 -22.70 4.47 -1.49
N GLN A 115 -21.64 4.98 -0.86
CA GLN A 115 -21.74 5.61 0.45
C GLN A 115 -22.65 6.84 0.42
N GLN A 116 -22.51 7.68 -0.61
CA GLN A 116 -23.37 8.84 -0.83
C GLN A 116 -24.84 8.45 -0.98
N GLN A 117 -25.14 7.38 -1.73
CA GLN A 117 -26.51 6.89 -1.90
C GLN A 117 -27.11 6.38 -0.58
N LEU A 118 -26.32 5.70 0.25
CA LEU A 118 -26.76 5.25 1.57
C LEU A 118 -26.99 6.43 2.51
N MET A 119 -26.06 7.39 2.56
CA MET A 119 -26.16 8.60 3.40
C MET A 119 -27.29 9.53 2.97
N ASN A 120 -27.67 9.54 1.68
CA ASN A 120 -28.81 10.31 1.18
C ASN A 120 -30.17 9.61 1.41
N ARG A 121 -30.17 8.36 1.87
CA ARG A 121 -31.38 7.58 2.16
C ARG A 121 -31.66 7.46 3.66
N LEU A 122 -30.77 7.98 4.50
CA LEU A 122 -31.00 8.30 5.91
C LEU A 122 -31.43 9.76 6.04
#